data_AF-A0A351UQE6-F1
#
_entry.id   AF-A0A351UQE6-F1
#
_cell.length_a   1.000
_cell.length_b   1.000
_cell.length_c   1.000
_cell.angle_alpha   90.00
_cell.angle_beta   90.00
_cell.angle_gamma   90.00
#
_symmetry.space_group_name_H-M   'P 1'
#
loop_
_entity.id
_entity.type
_entity.pdbx_description
1 polymer ?
#
loop_
_entity_poly.entity_id
_entity_poly.type
_entity_poly.pdbx_seq_one_letter_code
_entity_poly.pdbx_strand_id
1 'polypeptide(L)'
;MFSRKRFWIHPGFQRRVILFWVVQALVVALCSYFVTIYLASRSATAEQAAMLRELVRPALLVSAGIGFAVSCVAGLVFSHRIAGPVHRIKSSINKIINGNFAEPIILRQDDELKDLAAAINMLLQYFWLKGGPKGKTD
;
A
#
# COMPACT_ATOMS: atom_id res chain seq x y z
N MET A 1 -6.88 30.16 -1.16
CA MET A 1 -6.66 29.28 -2.34
C MET A 1 -6.72 27.83 -1.88
N PHE A 2 -7.93 27.23 -1.87
CA PHE A 2 -8.11 25.85 -1.43
C PHE A 2 -7.65 24.88 -2.52
N SER A 3 -6.43 24.34 -2.37
CA SER A 3 -5.95 23.25 -3.21
C SER A 3 -6.89 22.06 -3.01
N ARG A 4 -7.69 21.74 -4.03
CA ARG A 4 -8.54 20.54 -4.01
C ARG A 4 -7.60 19.32 -4.00
N LYS A 5 -7.31 18.79 -2.81
CA LYS A 5 -6.66 17.48 -2.65
C LYS A 5 -7.60 16.41 -3.20
N ARG A 6 -7.53 16.17 -4.50
CA ARG A 6 -8.19 15.04 -5.15
C ARG A 6 -7.45 13.78 -4.70
N PHE A 7 -7.89 13.22 -3.57
CA PHE A 7 -7.25 12.09 -2.88
C PHE A 7 -7.27 10.80 -3.73
N TRP A 8 -8.18 10.74 -4.72
CA TRP A 8 -8.35 9.62 -5.64
C TRP A 8 -7.70 9.95 -6.98
N ILE A 9 -6.46 9.49 -7.17
CA ILE A 9 -5.70 9.71 -8.41
C ILE A 9 -5.85 8.52 -9.38
N HIS A 10 -6.08 7.27 -8.89
CA HIS A 10 -6.50 6.12 -9.72
C HIS A 10 -7.23 5.05 -8.89
N PRO A 11 -8.56 4.85 -9.07
CA PRO A 11 -9.36 3.97 -8.21
C PRO A 11 -9.03 2.48 -8.40
N GLY A 12 -8.52 2.05 -9.56
CA GLY A 12 -8.36 0.62 -9.85
C GLY A 12 -7.24 -0.07 -9.06
N PHE A 13 -6.02 0.46 -9.14
CA PHE A 13 -4.85 -0.15 -8.47
C PHE A 13 -4.94 0.00 -6.94
N GLN A 14 -5.28 1.20 -6.47
CA GLN A 14 -5.42 1.49 -5.05
C GLN A 14 -6.50 0.62 -4.40
N ARG A 15 -7.67 0.48 -5.05
CA ARG A 15 -8.75 -0.39 -4.54
C ARG A 15 -8.30 -1.86 -4.47
N ARG A 16 -7.59 -2.37 -5.47
CA ARG A 16 -7.09 -3.77 -5.44
C ARG A 16 -6.12 -3.99 -4.27
N VAL A 17 -5.18 -3.08 -4.05
CA VAL A 17 -4.21 -3.18 -2.96
C VAL A 17 -4.91 -3.06 -1.59
N ILE A 18 -5.81 -2.10 -1.42
CA ILE A 18 -6.57 -1.93 -0.18
C ILE A 18 -7.44 -3.16 0.09
N LEU A 19 -8.18 -3.66 -0.91
CA LEU A 19 -9.01 -4.86 -0.76
C LEU A 19 -8.17 -6.07 -0.36
N PHE A 20 -7.01 -6.26 -0.99
CA PHE A 20 -6.11 -7.34 -0.62
C PHE A 20 -5.65 -7.23 0.84
N TRP A 21 -5.23 -6.04 1.30
CA TRP A 21 -4.84 -5.80 2.69
C TRP A 21 -5.99 -6.00 3.69
N VAL A 22 -7.19 -5.52 3.36
CA VAL A 22 -8.38 -5.68 4.22
C VAL A 22 -8.78 -7.15 4.34
N VAL A 23 -8.82 -7.88 3.21
CA VAL A 23 -9.15 -9.31 3.21
C VAL A 23 -8.10 -10.10 3.99
N GLN A 24 -6.81 -9.82 3.78
CA GLN A 24 -5.74 -10.49 4.50
C GLN A 24 -5.81 -10.21 6.01
N ALA A 25 -6.03 -8.96 6.43
CA ALA A 25 -6.19 -8.60 7.83
C ALA A 25 -7.40 -9.29 8.47
N LEU A 26 -8.53 -9.37 7.75
CA LEU A 26 -9.74 -10.06 8.20
C LEU A 26 -9.48 -11.57 8.36
N VAL A 27 -8.84 -12.20 7.38
CA VAL A 27 -8.49 -13.63 7.44
C VAL A 27 -7.59 -13.92 8.63
N VAL A 28 -6.55 -13.11 8.86
CA VAL A 28 -5.66 -13.29 10.02
C VAL A 28 -6.41 -13.11 11.33
N ALA A 29 -7.25 -12.09 11.46
CA ALA A 29 -8.03 -11.85 12.67
C ALA A 29 -9.00 -13.02 12.96
N LEU A 30 -9.71 -13.50 11.95
CA LEU A 30 -10.61 -14.65 12.08
C LEU A 30 -9.86 -15.93 12.41
N CYS A 31 -8.80 -16.25 11.67
CA CYS A 31 -7.97 -17.44 11.94
C CYS A 31 -7.41 -17.40 13.35
N SER A 32 -6.85 -16.28 13.78
CA SER A 32 -6.34 -16.11 15.14
C SER A 32 -7.44 -16.32 16.18
N TYR A 33 -8.60 -15.69 16.00
CA TYR A 33 -9.74 -15.86 16.90
C TYR A 33 -10.20 -17.32 17.00
N PHE A 34 -10.42 -17.99 15.87
CA PHE A 34 -10.89 -19.37 15.84
C PHE A 34 -9.87 -20.35 16.42
N VAL A 35 -8.58 -20.19 16.09
CA VAL A 35 -7.51 -21.04 16.63
C VAL A 35 -7.42 -20.87 18.15
N THR A 36 -7.42 -19.64 18.65
CA THR A 36 -7.33 -19.39 20.10
C THR A 36 -8.53 -19.97 20.85
N ILE A 37 -9.76 -19.75 20.36
CA ILE A 37 -10.96 -20.31 21.01
C ILE A 37 -10.98 -21.83 20.93
N TYR A 38 -10.60 -22.43 19.80
CA TYR A 38 -10.54 -23.88 19.64
C TYR A 38 -9.56 -24.51 20.64
N LEU A 39 -8.33 -23.99 20.69
CA LEU A 39 -7.31 -24.49 21.62
C LEU A 39 -7.72 -24.29 23.09
N ALA A 40 -8.23 -23.10 23.44
CA ALA A 40 -8.69 -22.80 24.79
C ALA A 40 -9.88 -23.69 25.21
N SER A 41 -10.80 -23.98 24.29
CA SER A 41 -11.96 -24.84 24.57
C SER A 41 -11.60 -26.32 24.77
N ARG A 42 -10.48 -26.78 24.20
CA ARG A 42 -10.06 -28.19 24.29
C ARG A 42 -9.52 -28.56 25.67
N SER A 43 -8.93 -27.60 26.39
CA SER A 43 -8.28 -27.84 27.69
C SER A 43 -9.01 -27.18 28.86
N ALA A 44 -10.16 -26.55 28.63
CA ALA A 44 -10.88 -25.81 29.67
C ALA A 44 -11.63 -26.73 30.64
N THR A 45 -11.38 -26.55 31.94
CA THR A 45 -12.25 -27.03 33.03
C THR A 45 -13.52 -26.16 33.14
N ALA A 46 -14.49 -26.58 33.97
CA ALA A 46 -15.75 -25.85 34.15
C ALA A 46 -15.54 -24.40 34.64
N GLU A 47 -14.60 -24.17 35.56
CA GLU A 47 -14.25 -22.82 36.03
C GLU A 47 -13.58 -21.98 34.93
N GLN A 48 -12.68 -22.59 34.14
CA GLN A 48 -12.00 -21.93 33.03
C GLN A 48 -12.96 -21.57 31.89
N ALA A 49 -14.03 -22.36 31.71
CA ALA A 49 -15.06 -22.08 30.70
C ALA A 49 -15.83 -20.78 30.99
N ALA A 50 -16.06 -20.43 32.25
CA ALA A 50 -16.67 -19.16 32.64
C ALA A 50 -15.73 -17.99 32.34
N MET A 51 -14.47 -18.09 32.75
CA MET A 51 -13.44 -17.07 32.46
C MET A 51 -13.22 -16.87 30.94
N LEU A 52 -13.27 -17.95 30.16
CA LEU A 52 -13.17 -17.90 28.70
C LEU A 52 -14.30 -17.08 28.08
N ARG A 53 -15.53 -17.21 28.60
CA ARG A 53 -16.72 -16.53 28.08
C ARG A 53 -16.79 -15.06 28.52
N GLU A 54 -16.56 -14.80 29.80
CA GLU A 54 -16.77 -13.47 30.40
C GLU A 54 -15.61 -12.51 30.17
N LEU A 55 -14.37 -13.04 30.05
CA LEU A 55 -13.17 -12.20 29.95
C LEU A 55 -12.43 -12.40 28.63
N VAL A 56 -12.08 -13.65 28.30
CA VAL A 56 -11.17 -13.92 27.18
C VAL A 56 -11.83 -13.64 25.83
N ARG A 57 -13.05 -14.13 25.60
CA ARG A 57 -13.77 -13.92 24.34
C ARG A 57 -14.00 -12.42 24.02
N PRO A 58 -14.54 -11.59 24.93
CA PRO A 58 -14.70 -10.17 24.63
C PRO A 58 -13.35 -9.47 24.44
N ALA A 59 -12.34 -9.79 25.26
CA ALA A 59 -10.99 -9.23 25.09
C ALA A 59 -10.38 -9.59 23.73
N LEU A 60 -10.56 -10.83 23.24
CA LEU A 60 -10.12 -11.27 21.93
C LEU A 60 -10.86 -10.55 20.79
N LEU A 61 -12.16 -10.32 20.92
CA LEU A 61 -12.92 -9.58 19.91
C LEU A 61 -12.47 -8.12 19.84
N VAL A 62 -12.26 -7.48 21.00
CA VAL A 62 -11.76 -6.10 21.07
C VAL A 62 -10.35 -6.01 20.49
N SER A 63 -9.45 -6.91 20.86
CA SER A 63 -8.07 -6.90 20.34
C SER A 63 -8.02 -7.21 18.84
N ALA A 64 -8.83 -8.14 18.35
CA ALA A 64 -8.98 -8.42 16.92
C ALA A 64 -9.52 -7.20 16.15
N GLY A 65 -10.52 -6.50 16.70
CA GLY A 65 -11.06 -5.28 16.11
C GLY A 65 -10.04 -4.14 16.04
N ILE A 66 -9.29 -3.91 17.12
CA ILE A 66 -8.21 -2.92 17.16
C ILE A 66 -7.11 -3.29 16.16
N GLY A 67 -6.66 -4.53 16.18
CA GLY A 67 -5.63 -5.03 15.25
C GLY A 67 -6.06 -4.85 13.79
N PHE A 68 -7.29 -5.23 13.46
CA PHE A 68 -7.86 -5.04 12.13
C PHE A 68 -7.89 -3.56 11.72
N ALA A 69 -8.35 -2.67 12.60
CA ALA A 69 -8.38 -1.23 12.32
C ALA A 69 -6.97 -0.67 12.06
N VAL A 70 -5.99 -1.04 12.89
CA VAL A 70 -4.58 -0.64 12.70
C VAL A 70 -4.04 -1.16 11.38
N SER A 71 -4.29 -2.42 11.04
CA SER A 71 -3.89 -3.01 9.76
C SER A 71 -4.52 -2.31 8.57
N CYS A 72 -5.80 -1.91 8.65
CA CYS A 72 -6.45 -1.14 7.58
C CYS A 72 -5.79 0.23 7.39
N VAL A 73 -5.51 0.96 8.48
CA VAL A 73 -4.82 2.26 8.41
C VAL A 73 -3.43 2.11 7.81
N ALA A 74 -2.66 1.11 8.25
CA ALA A 74 -1.34 0.81 7.70
C ALA A 74 -1.42 0.49 6.19
N GLY A 75 -2.36 -0.35 5.79
CA GLY A 75 -2.60 -0.70 4.38
C GLY A 75 -2.98 0.51 3.52
N LEU A 76 -3.80 1.43 4.04
CA LEU A 76 -4.13 2.68 3.37
C LEU A 76 -2.91 3.57 3.16
N VAL A 77 -2.13 3.80 4.22
CA VAL A 77 -0.91 4.62 4.16
C VAL A 77 0.07 4.02 3.16
N PHE A 78 0.33 2.71 3.26
CA PHE A 78 1.24 2.01 2.36
C PHE A 78 0.76 2.03 0.90
N SER A 79 -0.54 1.83 0.67
CA SER A 79 -1.13 1.92 -0.68
C SER A 79 -0.90 3.30 -1.29
N HIS A 80 -1.02 4.37 -0.51
CA HIS A 80 -0.73 5.73 -0.98
C HIS A 80 0.74 5.95 -1.32
N ARG A 81 1.65 5.44 -0.49
CA ARG A 81 3.11 5.55 -0.69
C ARG A 81 3.63 4.79 -1.92
N ILE A 82 2.82 3.90 -2.50
CA ILE A 82 3.10 3.18 -3.76
C ILE A 82 2.31 3.76 -4.94
N ALA A 83 0.98 3.89 -4.81
CA ALA A 83 0.13 4.28 -5.94
C ALA A 83 0.46 5.69 -6.47
N GLY A 84 0.81 6.61 -5.56
CA GLY A 84 1.25 7.97 -5.90
C GLY A 84 2.49 7.99 -6.79
N PRO A 85 3.62 7.40 -6.38
CA PRO A 85 4.84 7.40 -7.17
C PRO A 85 4.73 6.59 -8.46
N VAL A 86 4.01 5.46 -8.48
CA VAL A 86 3.75 4.72 -9.74
C VAL A 86 3.11 5.63 -10.79
N HIS A 87 2.10 6.41 -10.37
CA HIS A 87 1.43 7.33 -11.28
C HIS A 87 2.37 8.44 -11.78
N ARG A 88 3.19 9.01 -10.89
CA ARG A 88 4.17 10.04 -11.26
C ARG A 88 5.22 9.52 -12.24
N ILE A 89 5.74 8.32 -12.00
CA ILE A 89 6.68 7.65 -12.92
C ILE A 89 6.02 7.46 -14.29
N LYS A 90 4.83 6.86 -14.33
CA LYS A 90 4.09 6.64 -15.60
C LYS A 90 3.85 7.95 -16.36
N SER A 91 3.41 8.99 -15.66
CA SER A 91 3.17 10.29 -16.27
C SER A 91 4.46 10.93 -16.81
N SER A 92 5.58 10.77 -16.10
CA SER A 92 6.87 11.31 -16.52
C SER A 92 7.41 10.57 -17.74
N ILE A 93 7.31 9.24 -17.75
CA ILE A 93 7.64 8.41 -18.91
C ILE A 93 6.82 8.82 -20.14
N ASN A 94 5.51 9.04 -19.99
CA ASN A 94 4.68 9.49 -21.11
C ASN A 94 5.09 10.87 -21.65
N LYS A 95 5.50 11.80 -20.79
CA LYS A 95 6.03 13.11 -21.23
C LYS A 95 7.32 12.95 -22.03
N ILE A 96 8.22 12.08 -21.58
CA ILE A 96 9.47 11.74 -22.24
C ILE A 96 9.20 11.13 -23.62
N ILE A 97 8.27 10.18 -23.73
CA ILE A 97 7.86 9.57 -25.01
C ILE A 97 7.33 10.64 -25.98
N ASN A 98 6.65 11.67 -25.47
CA ASN A 98 6.13 12.79 -26.26
C ASN A 98 7.16 13.90 -26.54
N GLY A 99 8.46 13.65 -26.30
CA GLY A 99 9.54 14.59 -26.61
C GLY A 99 9.82 15.64 -25.54
N ASN A 100 9.16 15.58 -24.37
CA ASN A 100 9.43 16.48 -23.27
C ASN A 100 10.43 15.85 -22.29
N PHE A 101 11.72 16.22 -22.46
CA PHE A 101 12.86 15.71 -21.71
C PHE A 101 13.38 16.67 -20.64
N ALA A 102 12.64 17.74 -20.34
CA ALA A 102 13.18 18.88 -19.61
C ALA A 102 13.49 18.58 -18.12
N GLU A 103 12.93 17.51 -17.53
CA GLU A 103 13.01 17.29 -16.10
C GLU A 103 13.26 15.84 -15.68
N PRO A 104 14.11 15.61 -14.67
CA PRO A 104 14.27 14.29 -14.07
C PRO A 104 13.01 13.89 -13.28
N ILE A 105 12.77 12.58 -13.18
CA ILE A 105 11.68 12.01 -12.40
C ILE A 105 12.00 12.17 -10.92
N ILE A 106 11.29 13.07 -10.22
CA ILE A 106 11.46 13.31 -8.78
C ILE A 106 10.18 12.89 -8.03
N LEU A 107 10.36 12.01 -7.04
CA LEU A 107 9.30 11.52 -6.16
C LEU A 107 9.32 12.24 -4.81
N ARG A 108 8.22 12.13 -4.04
CA ARG A 108 8.10 12.78 -2.73
C ARG A 108 8.97 12.09 -1.69
N GLN A 109 9.24 12.78 -0.59
CA GLN A 109 10.06 12.25 0.50
C GLN A 109 9.54 10.93 1.08
N ASP A 110 8.23 10.73 1.15
CA ASP A 110 7.67 9.51 1.73
C ASP A 110 7.34 8.44 0.69
N ASP A 111 7.61 8.67 -0.60
CA ASP A 111 7.32 7.68 -1.65
C ASP A 111 8.33 6.51 -1.60
N GLU A 112 7.85 5.29 -1.81
CA GLU A 112 8.69 4.07 -1.72
C GLU A 112 9.55 3.81 -2.96
N LEU A 113 9.19 4.37 -4.12
CA LEU A 113 9.79 3.99 -5.42
C LEU A 113 10.93 4.92 -5.87
N LYS A 114 11.63 5.56 -4.93
CA LYS A 114 12.71 6.52 -5.24
C LYS A 114 13.87 5.88 -5.98
N ASP A 115 14.28 4.69 -5.57
CA ASP A 115 15.39 3.97 -6.22
C ASP A 115 15.05 3.62 -7.67
N LEU A 116 13.79 3.27 -7.93
CA LEU A 116 13.30 3.07 -9.29
C LEU A 116 13.32 4.37 -10.10
N ALA A 117 12.87 5.48 -9.52
CA ALA A 117 12.92 6.78 -10.19
C ALA A 117 14.38 7.20 -10.50
N ALA A 118 15.31 6.96 -9.58
CA ALA A 118 16.74 7.20 -9.78
C ALA A 118 17.32 6.34 -10.91
N ALA A 119 17.03 5.04 -10.91
CA ALA A 119 17.46 4.13 -11.98
C ALA A 119 16.93 4.55 -13.36
N ILE A 120 15.66 4.99 -13.44
CA ILE A 120 15.10 5.51 -14.69
C ILE A 120 15.80 6.81 -15.12
N ASN A 121 16.09 7.72 -14.20
CA ASN A 121 16.83 8.95 -14.52
C ASN A 121 18.23 8.64 -15.05
N MET A 122 18.95 7.70 -14.44
CA MET A 122 20.27 7.25 -14.93
C MET A 122 20.18 6.64 -16.33
N LEU A 123 19.16 5.82 -16.57
CA LEU A 123 18.91 5.23 -17.89
C LEU A 123 18.70 6.31 -18.95
N LEU A 124 17.85 7.30 -18.67
CA LEU A 124 17.58 8.42 -19.58
C LEU A 124 18.85 9.22 -19.85
N GLN A 125 19.62 9.54 -18.81
CA GLN A 125 20.88 10.26 -18.95
C GLN A 125 21.87 9.50 -19.84
N TYR A 126 22.01 8.19 -19.67
CA TYR A 126 22.87 7.36 -20.50
C TYR A 126 22.42 7.33 -21.97
N PHE A 127 21.12 7.18 -22.24
CA PHE A 127 20.59 7.22 -23.61
C PHE A 127 20.81 8.57 -24.29
N TRP A 128 20.70 9.68 -23.55
CA TRP A 128 20.92 11.02 -24.09
C TRP A 128 22.40 11.31 -24.34
N LEU A 129 23.30 10.84 -23.47
CA LEU A 129 24.75 10.96 -23.68
C LEU A 129 25.23 10.18 -24.92
N LYS A 130 24.54 9.11 -25.31
CA LYS A 130 24.89 8.30 -26.50
C LYS A 130 24.23 8.76 -27.82
N GLY A 131 23.67 9.97 -27.86
CA GLY A 131 23.09 10.55 -29.07
C GLY A 131 21.63 10.17 -29.24
N GLY A 132 20.78 10.71 -28.35
CA GLY A 132 19.31 10.53 -28.34
C GLY A 132 18.63 10.68 -29.72
N PRO A 133 17.34 10.30 -29.83
CA PRO A 133 16.63 10.21 -31.10
C PRO A 133 16.87 11.48 -31.91
N LYS A 134 17.46 11.32 -33.09
CA LYS A 134 17.57 12.38 -34.08
C LYS A 134 16.13 12.82 -34.36
N GLY A 135 15.71 13.93 -33.74
CA GLY A 135 14.39 14.47 -33.94
C GLY A 135 14.16 14.66 -35.43
N LYS A 136 13.00 14.22 -35.93
CA LYS A 136 12.49 14.68 -37.21
C LYS A 136 12.33 16.19 -37.09
N THR A 137 13.24 16.92 -37.70
CA THR A 137 13.00 18.28 -38.18
C THR A 137 12.07 18.13 -39.38
N ASP A 138 10.77 18.26 -39.13
CA ASP A 138 9.81 18.64 -40.17
C ASP A 138 9.55 20.14 -40.03
#